data_AF-A0A953SY61-F1
#
_entry.id   AF-A0A953SY61-F1
#
_cell.length_a   1.000
_cell.length_b   1.000
_cell.length_c   1.000
_cell.angle_alpha   90.00
_cell.angle_beta   90.00
_cell.angle_gamma   90.00
#
_symmetry.space_group_name_H-M   'P 1'
#
loop_
_entity.id
_entity.type
_entity.pdbx_description
1 polymer ?
#
loop_
_entity_poly.entity_id
_entity_poly.type
_entity_poly.pdbx_seq_one_letter_code
_entity_poly.pdbx_strand_id
1 'polypeptide(L)' 'MKKVSLILGVVLLACMSFSFSENKADAGDKIAICHIPPGNPANAHTIVISVNALPAHLAHGDAIGQCNPCTDPSHPDC' A
#
# COMPACT_ATOMS: atom_id res chain seq x y z
N MET A 1 34.07 37.80 -22.19
CA MET A 1 33.00 37.26 -23.07
C MET A 1 33.22 35.81 -23.52
N LYS A 2 34.36 35.16 -23.24
CA LYS A 2 34.65 33.76 -23.66
C LYS A 2 34.29 32.70 -22.61
N LYS A 3 33.86 33.11 -21.42
CA LYS A 3 33.56 32.23 -20.28
C LYS A 3 32.08 31.82 -20.20
N VAL A 4 31.19 32.56 -20.86
CA VAL A 4 29.73 32.31 -20.85
C VAL A 4 29.36 31.07 -21.66
N SER A 5 30.10 30.79 -22.74
CA SER A 5 29.86 29.60 -23.58
C SER A 5 30.18 28.28 -22.87
N LEU A 6 31.13 28.29 -21.92
CA LEU A 6 31.58 27.09 -21.22
C LEU A 6 30.65 26.73 -20.05
N ILE A 7 29.95 27.72 -19.50
CA ILE A 7 28.99 27.52 -18.40
C ILE A 7 27.64 27.00 -18.94
N LEU A 8 27.23 27.44 -20.14
CA LEU A 8 25.96 26.99 -20.74
C LEU A 8 25.98 25.52 -21.19
N GLY A 9 27.14 24.98 -21.58
CA GLY A 9 27.29 23.58 -21.98
C GLY A 9 27.27 22.57 -20.83
N VAL A 10 27.73 22.98 -19.64
CA VAL A 10 27.79 22.10 -18.45
C VAL A 10 26.40 21.94 -17.81
N VAL A 11 25.56 22.97 -17.87
CA VAL A 11 24.18 22.93 -17.34
C VAL A 11 23.28 22.01 -18.17
N LEU A 12 23.47 21.95 -19.50
CA LEU A 12 22.72 21.06 -20.39
C LEU A 12 23.12 19.57 -20.23
N LEU A 13 24.37 19.29 -19.88
CA LEU A 13 24.83 17.91 -19.63
C LEU A 13 24.36 17.35 -18.28
N ALA A 14 23.96 18.20 -17.34
CA ALA A 14 23.45 17.80 -16.02
C ALA A 14 21.96 17.42 -16.02
N CYS A 15 21.19 17.81 -17.05
CA CYS A 15 19.76 17.48 -17.13
C CYS A 15 19.47 16.10 -17.74
N MET A 16 20.44 15.47 -18.41
CA MET A 16 20.28 14.14 -19.04
C MET A 16 20.69 12.98 -18.12
N SER A 17 21.02 13.23 -16.86
CA SER A 17 21.48 12.20 -15.90
C SER A 17 20.60 12.02 -14.67
N PHE A 18 19.42 12.67 -14.59
CA PHE A 18 18.40 12.28 -13.60
C PHE A 18 17.61 11.05 -14.12
N SER A 19 18.37 10.01 -14.45
CA SER A 19 17.83 8.68 -14.78
C SER A 19 17.56 7.95 -13.48
N PHE A 20 16.28 7.79 -13.15
CA PHE A 20 15.59 6.51 -12.94
C PHE A 20 14.34 6.82 -12.14
N SER A 21 13.21 6.95 -12.85
CA SER A 21 11.93 6.62 -12.23
C SER A 21 11.99 5.11 -11.99
N GLU A 22 12.47 4.71 -10.81
CA GLU A 22 12.29 3.36 -10.32
C GLU A 22 10.79 3.14 -10.21
N ASN A 23 10.20 2.52 -11.23
CA ASN A 23 8.88 1.90 -11.08
C ASN A 23 9.11 0.62 -10.27
N LYS A 24 9.52 0.79 -9.00
CA LYS A 24 9.44 -0.27 -8.02
C LYS A 24 7.95 -0.57 -7.93
N ALA A 25 7.52 -1.65 -8.57
CA ALA A 25 6.30 -2.31 -8.16
C ALA A 25 6.56 -2.67 -6.70
N ASP A 26 6.08 -1.81 -5.80
CA ASP A 26 6.14 -2.00 -4.36
C ASP A 26 5.50 -3.38 -4.13
N ALA A 27 6.35 -4.40 -4.04
CA ALA A 27 6.04 -5.64 -3.36
C ALA A 27 6.01 -5.35 -1.85
N GLY A 28 5.37 -4.23 -1.49
CA GLY A 28 5.35 -3.66 -0.17
C GLY A 28 4.76 -4.66 0.80
N ASP A 29 5.11 -4.49 2.06
CA ASP A 29 4.71 -5.39 3.12
C ASP A 29 3.20 -5.64 3.06
N LYS A 30 2.84 -6.91 3.22
CA LYS A 30 1.46 -7.35 3.21
C LYS A 30 1.07 -7.86 4.57
N ILE A 31 -0.18 -7.66 4.93
CA ILE A 31 -0.74 -8.07 6.21
C ILE A 31 -2.09 -8.75 5.99
N ALA A 32 -2.32 -9.83 6.73
CA ALA A 32 -3.62 -10.48 6.79
C ALA A 32 -4.53 -9.73 7.75
N ILE A 33 -5.77 -9.50 7.33
CA ILE A 33 -6.81 -8.88 8.13
C ILE A 33 -8.11 -9.68 8.02
N CYS A 34 -8.94 -9.60 9.06
CA CYS A 34 -10.33 -10.02 9.00
C CYS A 34 -11.13 -8.83 8.48
N HIS A 35 -11.57 -8.93 7.23
CA HIS A 35 -12.33 -7.89 6.56
C HIS A 35 -13.81 -8.06 6.82
N ILE A 36 -14.48 -7.00 7.27
CA ILE A 36 -15.91 -6.96 7.60
C ILE A 36 -16.60 -5.97 6.64
N PRO A 37 -17.25 -6.45 5.56
CA PRO A 37 -17.83 -5.58 4.55
C PRO A 37 -18.92 -4.64 5.11
N PRO A 38 -18.87 -3.33 4.79
CA PRO A 38 -19.95 -2.41 5.12
C PRO A 38 -21.28 -2.91 4.54
N GLY A 39 -22.33 -2.94 5.38
CA GLY A 39 -23.67 -3.38 4.98
C GLY A 39 -23.86 -4.89 4.89
N ASN A 40 -22.79 -5.70 5.02
CA ASN A 40 -22.90 -7.15 5.10
C ASN A 40 -21.87 -7.76 6.07
N PRO A 41 -21.98 -7.51 7.39
CA PRO A 41 -20.99 -7.96 8.37
C PRO A 41 -20.87 -9.49 8.46
N ALA A 42 -21.95 -10.23 8.15
CA ALA A 42 -21.96 -11.69 8.14
C ALA A 42 -21.05 -12.30 7.05
N ASN A 43 -20.59 -11.50 6.09
CA ASN A 43 -19.62 -11.91 5.07
C ASN A 43 -18.18 -11.54 5.46
N ALA A 44 -17.86 -11.61 6.76
CA ALA A 44 -16.52 -11.42 7.24
C ALA A 44 -15.58 -12.52 6.69
N HIS A 45 -14.43 -12.13 6.15
CA HIS A 45 -13.47 -13.09 5.60
C HIS A 45 -12.04 -12.55 5.66
N THR A 46 -11.09 -13.48 5.67
CA THR A 46 -9.66 -13.12 5.71
C THR A 46 -9.19 -12.67 4.33
N ILE A 47 -8.57 -11.49 4.26
CA ILE A 47 -7.90 -11.00 3.05
C ILE A 47 -6.47 -10.58 3.38
N VAL A 48 -5.63 -10.48 2.35
CA VAL A 48 -4.25 -9.99 2.45
C VAL A 48 -4.14 -8.68 1.69
N ILE A 49 -3.84 -7.61 2.41
CA ILE A 49 -3.74 -6.25 1.87
C ILE A 49 -2.31 -5.72 1.98
N SER A 50 -2.00 -4.65 1.27
CA SER A 50 -0.79 -3.87 1.56
C SER A 50 -0.92 -3.20 2.92
N VAL A 51 0.17 -3.10 3.68
CA VAL A 51 0.23 -2.34 4.95
C VAL A 51 -0.21 -0.89 4.78
N ASN A 52 -0.03 -0.31 3.59
CA ASN A 52 -0.47 1.06 3.29
C ASN A 52 -1.99 1.22 3.28
N ALA A 53 -2.74 0.15 3.05
CA ALA A 53 -4.21 0.16 3.08
C ALA A 53 -4.77 -0.09 4.48
N LEU A 54 -3.95 -0.59 5.43
CA LEU A 54 -4.41 -0.98 6.77
C LEU A 54 -5.18 0.14 7.50
N PRO A 55 -4.74 1.42 7.51
CA PRO A 55 -5.46 2.48 8.22
C PRO A 55 -6.90 2.67 7.70
N ALA A 56 -7.12 2.52 6.39
CA ALA A 56 -8.45 2.64 5.79
C ALA A 56 -9.34 1.44 6.16
N HIS A 57 -8.77 0.23 6.12
CA HIS A 57 -9.47 -0.98 6.54
C HIS A 57 -9.88 -0.92 8.02
N LEU A 58 -8.99 -0.47 8.92
CA LEU A 58 -9.31 -0.27 10.34
C LEU A 58 -10.41 0.79 10.54
N ALA A 59 -10.42 1.87 9.77
CA ALA A 59 -11.47 2.89 9.84
C ALA A 59 -12.85 2.37 9.41
N HIS A 60 -12.91 1.29 8.62
CA HIS A 60 -14.14 0.61 8.22
C HIS A 60 -14.56 -0.52 9.16
N GLY A 61 -13.77 -0.84 10.20
CA GLY A 61 -14.10 -1.85 11.20
C GLY A 61 -13.40 -3.20 11.00
N ASP A 62 -12.43 -3.30 10.08
CA ASP A 62 -11.64 -4.52 9.91
C ASP A 62 -10.71 -4.77 11.12
N ALA A 63 -10.30 -6.01 11.33
CA ALA A 63 -9.39 -6.40 12.40
C ALA A 63 -8.07 -6.95 11.84
N ILE A 64 -6.96 -6.69 12.54
CA ILE A 64 -5.66 -7.28 12.18
C ILE A 64 -5.67 -8.79 12.51
N GLY A 65 -5.18 -9.61 11.58
CA GLY A 65 -5.11 -11.08 11.74
C GLY A 65 -6.15 -11.81 10.90
N GLN A 66 -6.25 -13.13 11.07
CA GLN A 66 -7.29 -13.93 10.40
C GLN A 66 -8.63 -13.79 11.11
N CYS A 67 -9.74 -13.99 10.39
CA CYS A 67 -11.04 -14.14 11.04
C CYS A 67 -11.04 -15.38 11.93
N ASN A 68 -11.47 -15.21 13.18
CA ASN A 68 -11.66 -16.32 14.10
C ASN A 68 -13.14 -16.72 14.13
N PRO A 69 -13.53 -17.85 13.51
CA PRO A 69 -14.91 -18.32 13.52
C PRO A 69 -15.41 -18.61 14.94
N CYS A 70 -14.50 -18.85 15.90
CA CYS A 70 -14.85 -19.22 17.27
C CYS A 70 -15.21 -18.07 18.21
N THR A 71 -15.08 -16.83 17.75
CA THR A 71 -15.42 -15.62 18.53
C THR A 71 -16.60 -14.84 17.94
N ASP A 72 -17.19 -15.34 16.86
CA ASP A 72 -18.35 -14.74 16.21
C ASP A 72 -19.65 -15.45 16.66
N PRO A 73 -20.60 -14.76 17.32
CA PRO A 73 -21.89 -15.35 17.69
C PRO A 73 -22.73 -15.83 16.50
N SER A 74 -22.40 -15.41 15.28
CA SER A 74 -23.08 -15.80 14.04
C SER A 74 -22.48 -17.04 13.37
N HIS A 75 -21.37 -17.59 13.89
CA HIS A 75 -20.76 -18.81 13.38
C HIS A 75 -20.74 -19.90 14.46
N PRO A 76 -21.79 -20.75 14.54
CA PRO A 76 -21.94 -21.74 15.61
C PRO A 76 -21.07 -23.00 15.45
N ASP A 77 -20.25 -23.08 14.39
CA ASP A 77 -19.39 -24.23 14.10
C ASP A 77 -18.01 -24.13 14.79
N CYS A 78 -18.00 -23.59 16.01
CA CYS A 78 -16.85 -23.54 16.91
C CYS A 78 -17.09 -24.28 18.22
#